data_AF-A0A530QJ11-F1
#
_entry.id   AF-A0A530QJ11-F1
#
_cell.length_a   1.000
_cell.length_b   1.000
_cell.length_c   1.000
_cell.angle_alpha   90.00
_cell.angle_beta   90.00
_cell.angle_gamma   90.00
#
_symmetry.space_group_name_H-M   'P 1'
#
loop_
_entity.id
_entity.type
_entity.pdbx_description
1 polymer ?
#
loop_
_entity_poly.entity_id
_entity_poly.type
_entity_poly.pdbx_seq_one_letter_code
_entity_poly.pdbx_strand_id
1 'polypeptide(L)' 'MPENHLTTLPPTSGANDPKSWLAAHAISEVECLVPDMNGVLRGKALPAAKFLKALED' A
#
# COMPACT_ATOMS: atom_id res chain seq x y z
N MET A 1 12.46 -8.61 -25.41
CA MET A 1 12.65 -7.64 -24.31
C MET A 1 11.67 -8.01 -23.21
N PRO A 2 12.09 -7.88 -21.94
CA PRO A 2 12.01 -8.96 -20.96
C PRO A 2 10.72 -8.99 -20.14
N GLU A 3 10.58 -10.13 -19.50
CA GLU A 3 9.55 -10.57 -18.57
C GLU A 3 9.44 -9.61 -17.38
N ASN A 4 8.43 -8.76 -17.35
CA ASN A 4 8.12 -7.99 -16.15
C ASN A 4 7.33 -8.88 -15.20
N HIS A 5 8.10 -9.57 -14.34
CA HIS A 5 7.71 -10.18 -13.08
C HIS A 5 6.31 -9.77 -12.59
N LEU A 6 5.32 -10.62 -12.86
CA LEU A 6 4.25 -10.84 -11.90
C LEU A 6 4.93 -11.34 -10.63
N THR A 7 5.08 -10.47 -9.63
CA THR A 7 5.30 -10.87 -8.24
C THR A 7 4.28 -11.97 -7.94
N THR A 8 4.76 -13.20 -7.85
CA THR A 8 3.94 -14.35 -7.47
C THR A 8 3.54 -14.13 -6.03
N LEU A 9 2.39 -13.47 -5.83
CA LEU A 9 1.76 -13.37 -4.53
C LEU A 9 1.43 -14.81 -4.08
N PRO A 10 1.73 -15.19 -2.83
CA PRO A 10 1.32 -16.48 -2.33
C PRO A 10 -0.21 -16.60 -2.44
N PRO A 11 -0.77 -17.79 -2.75
CA PRO A 11 -2.21 -18.01 -2.79
C PRO A 11 -2.74 -18.08 -1.36
N THR A 12 -2.82 -16.95 -0.68
CA THR A 12 -3.58 -16.81 0.56
C THR A 12 -4.95 -16.27 0.22
N SER A 13 -5.96 -17.11 0.44
CA SER A 13 -7.39 -16.84 0.34
C SER A 13 -7.75 -15.39 0.71
N GLY A 14 -8.10 -14.59 -0.30
CA GLY A 14 -8.47 -13.17 -0.17
C GLY A 14 -7.52 -12.25 -0.94
N ALA A 15 -7.80 -12.04 -2.22
CA ALA A 15 -6.95 -11.27 -3.16
C ALA A 15 -6.80 -9.76 -2.83
N ASN A 16 -7.19 -9.29 -1.64
CA ASN A 16 -7.26 -7.87 -1.29
C ASN A 16 -6.87 -7.58 0.18
N ASP A 17 -5.95 -8.32 0.81
CA ASP A 17 -5.45 -7.97 2.16
C ASP A 17 -4.23 -7.03 2.09
N PRO A 18 -4.36 -5.73 2.45
CA PRO A 18 -3.26 -4.78 2.41
C PRO A 18 -2.13 -5.14 3.38
N LYS A 19 -2.45 -5.81 4.50
CA LYS A 19 -1.47 -6.16 5.52
C LYS A 19 -0.45 -7.18 5.02
N SER A 20 -0.93 -8.26 4.41
CA SER A 20 -0.08 -9.28 3.80
C SER A 20 0.81 -8.71 2.70
N TRP A 21 0.27 -7.82 1.86
CA TRP A 21 1.03 -7.22 0.77
C TRP A 21 2.17 -6.32 1.28
N LEU A 22 1.89 -5.46 2.26
CA LEU A 22 2.89 -4.58 2.87
C LEU A 22 4.02 -5.39 3.55
N ALA A 23 3.66 -6.46 4.27
CA ALA A 23 4.62 -7.33 4.93
C ALA A 23 5.52 -8.09 3.93
N ALA A 24 4.94 -8.62 2.85
CA ALA A 24 5.67 -9.36 1.82
C ALA A 24 6.74 -8.52 1.11
N HIS A 25 6.54 -7.20 1.03
CA HIS A 25 7.46 -6.26 0.40
C HIS A 25 8.32 -5.47 1.41
N ALA A 26 8.27 -5.84 2.70
CA ALA A 26 8.98 -5.16 3.79
C ALA A 26 8.72 -3.64 3.84
N ILE A 27 7.49 -3.20 3.55
CA ILE A 27 7.11 -1.79 3.53
C ILE A 27 6.80 -1.33 4.95
N SER A 28 7.62 -0.42 5.47
CA SER A 28 7.45 0.15 6.82
C SER A 28 6.69 1.48 6.83
N GLU A 29 6.61 2.16 5.68
CA GLU A 29 6.03 3.49 5.54
C GLU A 29 5.14 3.56 4.30
N VAL A 30 4.04 4.29 4.41
CA VAL A 30 3.07 4.54 3.34
C VAL A 30 2.90 6.05 3.23
N GLU A 31 2.82 6.58 2.01
CA GLU A 31 2.44 7.97 1.78
C GLU A 31 1.05 8.01 1.15
N CYS A 32 0.09 8.64 1.84
CA CYS A 32 -1.25 8.85 1.30
C CYS A 32 -1.30 10.22 0.61
N LEU A 33 -1.74 10.25 -0.65
CA LEU A 33 -1.81 11.46 -1.48
C LEU A 33 -3.26 11.78 -1.85
N VAL A 34 -3.63 13.06 -1.77
CA VAL A 34 -4.93 13.59 -2.20
C VAL A 34 -4.68 14.94 -2.91
N PRO A 35 -5.23 15.16 -4.10
CA PRO A 35 -5.14 16.47 -4.76
C PRO A 35 -5.98 17.51 -4.01
N ASP A 36 -5.46 18.73 -3.89
CA ASP A 36 -6.24 19.87 -3.39
C ASP A 36 -7.15 20.46 -4.49
N MET A 37 -7.88 21.54 -4.17
CA MET A 37 -8.81 22.18 -5.10
C MET A 37 -8.16 22.72 -6.38
N ASN A 38 -6.84 22.96 -6.36
CA ASN A 38 -6.07 23.40 -7.51
C ASN A 38 -5.41 22.23 -8.26
N GLY A 39 -5.68 20.98 -7.84
CA GLY A 39 -5.10 19.76 -8.41
C GLY A 39 -3.69 19.44 -7.91
N VAL A 40 -3.18 20.16 -6.91
CA VAL A 40 -1.83 19.91 -6.37
C VAL A 40 -1.88 18.73 -5.40
N LEU A 41 -1.01 17.73 -5.60
CA LEU A 41 -0.94 16.57 -4.71
C LEU A 41 -0.44 16.99 -3.33
N ARG A 42 -1.21 16.65 -2.29
CA ARG A 42 -0.85 16.84 -0.89
C ARG A 42 -0.95 15.50 -0.19
N GLY A 43 0.00 15.20 0.67
CA GLY A 43 0.02 13.92 1.35
C GLY A 43 0.73 13.94 2.67
N LYS A 44 0.72 12.77 3.29
CA LYS A 44 1.42 12.53 4.54
C LYS A 44 2.01 11.13 4.50
N ALA A 45 3.30 11.05 4.82
CA ALA A 45 3.97 9.81 5.15
C ALA A 45 3.55 9.34 6.55
N LEU A 46 3.23 8.05 6.68
CA LEU A 46 2.82 7.43 7.92
C LEU A 46 3.36 6.00 8.02
N PRO A 47 3.64 5.51 9.24
CA PRO A 47 4.00 4.12 9.45
C PRO A 47 2.91 3.17 8.96
N ALA A 48 3.30 2.07 8.33
CA ALA A 48 2.38 1.05 7.80
C ALA A 48 1.40 0.53 8.88
N ALA A 49 1.86 0.39 10.12
CA ALA A 49 1.00 -0.02 11.24
C ALA A 49 -0.11 1.00 11.55
N LYS A 50 0.17 2.31 11.42
CA LYS A 50 -0.86 3.36 11.59
C LYS A 50 -1.85 3.36 10.43
N PHE A 51 -1.36 3.12 9.22
CA PHE A 51 -2.21 2.98 8.03
C PHE A 51 -3.18 1.81 8.17
N LEU A 52 -2.69 0.61 8.52
CA LEU A 52 -3.53 -0.57 8.70
C LEU A 52 -4.59 -0.38 9.79
N LYS A 53 -4.21 0.21 10.92
CA LYS A 53 -5.16 0.52 12.00
C LYS A 53 -6.29 1.46 11.55
N ALA A 54 -6.00 2.39 10.64
CA ALA A 54 -6.99 3.33 10.12
C ALA A 54 -7.97 2.70 9.11
N LEU A 55 -7.69 1.49 8.60
CA LEU A 55 -8.60 0.75 7.71
C LEU A 55 -9.60 -0.13 8.48
N GLU A 56 -9.40 -0.31 9.78
CA GLU A 56 -10.26 -1.13 10.66
C GLU A 56 -11.36 -0.31 11.36
N ASP A 57 -11.34 1.02 11.21
CA ASP A 57 -12.27 1.99 11.81
C ASP A 57 -13.39 2.41 10.85
#